data_AF-A0A6G8PXX1-F1
#
_entry.id   AF-A0A6G8PXX1-F1
#
_cell.length_a   1.000
_cell.length_b   1.000
_cell.length_c   1.000
_cell.angle_alpha   90.00
_cell.angle_beta   90.00
_cell.angle_gamma   90.00
#
_symmetry.space_group_name_H-M   'P 1'
#
loop_
_entity.id
_entity.type
_entity.pdbx_description
1 polymer ?
#
loop_
_entity_poly.entity_id
_entity_poly.type
_entity_poly.pdbx_seq_one_letter_code
_entity_poly.pdbx_strand_id
1 'polypeptide(L)'
;MSDPTDYTYLTLPPGEAVRSCIGLVVAGMAARGKIGVGGLEEAVELLEDRHSNEHATRYRFSLVEDRLLAEVEEQRKVAGVAGGTGEAERGWRTVVELVS
;
A
#
# COMPACT_ATOMS: atom_id res chain seq x y z
N MET A 1 -19.74 -2.48 -4.46
CA MET A 1 -18.33 -2.05 -4.47
C MET A 1 -17.65 -2.86 -5.55
N SER A 2 -17.16 -2.21 -6.60
CA SER A 2 -16.40 -2.91 -7.65
C SER A 2 -15.05 -3.32 -7.05
N ASP A 3 -14.72 -4.59 -7.13
CA ASP A 3 -13.42 -5.11 -6.71
C ASP A 3 -12.35 -4.62 -7.71
N PRO A 4 -11.21 -4.07 -7.28
CA PRO A 4 -10.12 -3.72 -8.18
C PRO A 4 -9.73 -4.90 -9.07
N THR A 5 -9.69 -4.67 -10.38
CA THR A 5 -9.39 -5.71 -11.37
C THR A 5 -7.90 -6.07 -11.39
N ASP A 6 -7.03 -5.11 -11.00
CA ASP A 6 -5.58 -5.27 -10.98
C ASP A 6 -4.94 -4.53 -9.79
N TYR A 7 -3.84 -5.10 -9.29
CA TYR A 7 -3.02 -4.50 -8.24
C TYR A 7 -1.58 -4.29 -8.74
N THR A 8 -1.00 -3.15 -8.38
CA THR A 8 0.45 -2.92 -8.45
C THR A 8 1.05 -3.15 -7.07
N TYR A 9 2.12 -3.94 -6.98
CA TYR A 9 2.78 -4.25 -5.72
C TYR A 9 4.13 -3.57 -5.61
N LEU A 10 4.45 -3.07 -4.42
CA LEU A 10 5.77 -2.56 -4.07
C LEU A 10 6.19 -3.20 -2.75
N THR A 11 7.35 -3.84 -2.72
CA THR A 11 7.95 -4.37 -1.49
C THR A 11 9.23 -3.60 -1.22
N LEU A 12 9.32 -2.94 -0.07
CA LEU A 12 10.49 -2.18 0.34
C LEU A 12 11.18 -2.87 1.52
N PRO A 13 12.50 -3.12 1.44
CA PRO A 13 13.27 -3.55 2.61
C PRO A 13 13.34 -2.40 3.64
N PRO A 14 13.69 -2.69 4.90
CA PRO A 14 14.04 -1.65 5.86
C PRO A 14 15.18 -0.78 5.34
N GLY A 15 15.10 0.54 5.51
CA GLY A 15 16.20 1.45 5.20
C GLY A 15 15.76 2.77 4.59
N GLU A 16 16.70 3.44 3.93
CA GLU A 16 16.49 4.77 3.35
C GLU A 16 15.86 4.72 1.94
N ALA A 17 15.44 5.87 1.42
CA ALA A 17 14.78 6.08 0.12
C ALA A 17 13.32 5.60 -0.01
N VAL A 18 12.66 5.26 1.10
CA VAL A 18 11.23 4.89 1.18
C VAL A 18 10.34 5.92 0.48
N ARG A 19 10.49 7.19 0.85
CA ARG A 19 9.73 8.30 0.27
C ARG A 19 9.81 8.38 -1.25
N SER A 20 11.00 8.19 -1.80
CA SER A 20 11.23 8.28 -3.25
C SER A 20 10.57 7.12 -4.00
N CYS A 21 10.68 5.89 -3.47
CA CYS A 21 10.06 4.72 -4.07
C CYS A 21 8.53 4.79 -4.02
N ILE A 22 7.96 5.18 -2.87
CA ILE A 22 6.51 5.35 -2.72
C ILE A 22 6.02 6.47 -3.63
N GLY A 23 6.68 7.63 -3.61
CA GLY A 23 6.32 8.79 -4.42
C GLY A 23 6.29 8.49 -5.92
N LEU A 24 7.26 7.73 -6.43
CA LEU A 24 7.29 7.34 -7.84
C LEU A 24 6.07 6.50 -8.24
N VAL A 25 5.69 5.53 -7.40
CA VAL A 25 4.53 4.67 -7.67
C VAL A 25 3.22 5.45 -7.55
N VAL A 26 3.06 6.25 -6.49
CA VAL A 26 1.85 7.06 -6.28
C VAL A 26 1.66 8.06 -7.43
N ALA A 27 2.73 8.75 -7.85
CA ALA A 27 2.67 9.67 -8.99
C ALA A 27 2.33 8.96 -10.30
N GLY A 28 2.95 7.82 -10.59
CA GLY A 28 2.63 7.03 -11.78
C GLY A 28 1.18 6.54 -11.80
N MET A 29 0.68 6.08 -10.65
CA MET A 29 -0.70 5.62 -10.51
C MET A 29 -1.72 6.77 -10.61
N ALA A 30 -1.47 7.89 -9.93
CA ALA A 30 -2.32 9.08 -10.01
C ALA A 30 -2.38 9.63 -11.44
N ALA A 31 -1.24 9.70 -12.14
CA ALA A 31 -1.19 10.10 -13.55
C ALA A 31 -2.00 9.16 -14.45
N ARG A 32 -1.89 7.83 -14.24
CA ARG A 32 -2.67 6.83 -14.97
C ARG A 32 -4.18 6.96 -14.71
N GLY A 33 -4.56 7.27 -13.47
CA GLY A 33 -5.95 7.49 -13.05
C GLY A 33 -6.50 8.90 -13.35
N LYS A 34 -5.68 9.81 -13.89
CA LYS A 34 -6.03 11.24 -14.07
C LYS A 34 -6.46 11.94 -12.77
N ILE A 35 -5.90 11.50 -11.64
CA ILE A 35 -6.20 12.04 -10.31
C ILE A 35 -5.35 13.28 -10.06
N GLY A 36 -5.96 14.31 -9.48
CA GLY A 36 -5.27 15.55 -9.12
C GLY A 36 -4.12 15.33 -8.12
N VAL A 37 -3.06 16.14 -8.24
CA VAL A 37 -1.82 15.99 -7.45
C VAL A 37 -1.87 16.65 -6.06
N GLY A 38 -2.99 17.28 -5.69
CA GLY A 38 -3.09 18.09 -4.47
C GLY A 38 -2.84 17.32 -3.16
N GLY A 39 -3.20 16.04 -3.10
CA GLY A 39 -3.00 15.17 -1.93
C GLY A 39 -1.79 14.24 -2.03
N LEU A 40 -0.94 14.39 -3.05
CA LEU A 40 0.10 13.40 -3.34
C LEU A 40 1.20 13.38 -2.28
N GLU A 41 1.60 14.54 -1.78
CA GLU A 41 2.66 14.63 -0.75
C GLU A 41 2.19 14.03 0.58
N GLU A 42 0.97 14.37 1.02
CA GLU A 42 0.34 13.79 2.22
C GLU A 42 0.15 12.27 2.08
N ALA A 43 -0.27 11.79 0.90
CA ALA A 43 -0.38 10.35 0.64
C ALA A 43 0.95 9.62 0.79
N VAL A 44 2.04 10.22 0.31
CA VAL A 44 3.38 9.63 0.44
C VAL A 44 3.81 9.61 1.90
N GLU A 45 3.59 10.70 2.64
CA GLU A 45 3.90 10.79 4.07
C GLU A 45 3.15 9.72 4.88
N LEU A 46 1.84 9.57 4.66
CA LEU A 46 1.03 8.56 5.34
C LEU A 46 1.48 7.12 5.07
N LEU A 47 1.98 6.83 3.86
CA LEU A 47 2.51 5.50 3.50
C LEU A 47 3.93 5.28 4.05
N GLU A 48 4.74 6.33 4.10
CA GLU A 48 6.07 6.32 4.70
C GLU A 48 5.98 6.05 6.22
N ASP A 49 5.03 6.67 6.91
CA ASP A 49 4.77 6.43 8.34
C ASP A 49 4.39 4.97 8.67
N ARG A 50 3.95 4.19 7.68
CA ARG A 50 3.65 2.76 7.83
C ARG A 50 4.80 1.85 7.45
N HIS A 51 5.91 2.41 6.98
CA HIS A 51 7.10 1.64 6.68
C HIS A 51 7.74 1.10 7.97
N SER A 52 8.03 -0.19 7.98
CA SER A 52 8.76 -0.83 9.07
C SER A 52 10.27 -0.69 8.88
N ASN A 53 10.94 -0.23 9.94
CA ASN A 53 12.41 -0.19 10.01
C ASN A 53 13.04 -1.54 10.41
N GLU A 54 12.23 -2.58 10.65
CA GLU A 54 12.70 -3.88 11.13
C GLU A 54 12.50 -4.99 10.10
N HIS A 55 11.47 -4.88 9.26
CA HIS A 55 11.12 -5.90 8.27
C HIS A 55 10.62 -5.27 6.98
N ALA A 56 10.67 -6.03 5.88
CA ALA A 56 10.17 -5.54 4.60
C ALA A 56 8.67 -5.20 4.70
N THR A 57 8.31 -4.03 4.16
CA THR A 57 6.93 -3.56 4.10
C THR A 57 6.39 -3.77 2.70
N ARG A 58 5.20 -4.37 2.60
CA ARG A 58 4.54 -4.63 1.33
C ARG A 58 3.35 -3.68 1.16
N TYR A 59 3.34 -2.97 0.05
CA TYR A 59 2.29 -2.08 -0.39
C TYR A 59 1.58 -2.69 -1.59
N ARG A 60 0.29 -2.42 -1.72
CA ARG A 60 -0.44 -2.63 -2.97
C ARG A 60 -1.23 -1.38 -3.31
N PHE A 61 -1.38 -1.15 -4.62
CA PHE A 61 -2.05 0.00 -5.18
C PHE A 61 -3.06 -0.47 -6.21
N SER A 62 -4.23 0.14 -6.22
CA SER A 62 -5.25 -0.13 -7.23
C SER A 62 -5.95 1.14 -7.66
N LEU A 63 -6.38 1.15 -8.92
CA LEU A 63 -7.28 2.17 -9.43
C LEU A 63 -8.69 1.60 -9.44
N VAL A 64 -9.60 2.25 -8.73
CA VAL A 64 -11.02 1.88 -8.68
C VAL A 64 -11.82 3.09 -9.09
N GLU A 65 -12.47 3.01 -10.25
CA GLU A 65 -13.16 4.15 -10.87
C GLU A 65 -12.17 5.31 -11.07
N ASP A 66 -12.36 6.42 -10.36
CA ASP A 66 -11.51 7.63 -10.41
C ASP A 66 -10.68 7.81 -9.13
N ARG A 67 -10.34 6.70 -8.47
CA ARG A 67 -9.68 6.71 -7.17
C ARG A 67 -8.45 5.84 -7.14
N LEU A 68 -7.42 6.29 -6.44
CA LEU A 68 -6.24 5.51 -6.12
C LEU A 68 -6.35 5.04 -4.67
N LEU A 69 -6.40 3.73 -4.48
CA LEU A 69 -6.29 3.10 -3.18
C LEU A 69 -4.86 2.62 -2.98
N ALA A 70 -4.28 2.96 -1.83
CA ALA A 70 -3.00 2.39 -1.38
C ALA A 70 -3.19 1.69 -0.04
N GLU A 71 -2.74 0.45 0.01
CA GLU A 71 -2.91 -0.43 1.15
C GLU A 71 -1.55 -1.00 1.57
N VAL A 72 -1.40 -1.26 2.87
CA VAL A 72 -0.21 -1.87 3.46
C VAL A 72 -0.58 -3.22 4.03
N GLU A 73 0.30 -4.21 3.83
CA GLU A 73 0.15 -5.54 4.41
C GLU A 73 0.27 -5.48 5.94
N GLU A 74 -0.76 -5.91 6.65
CA GLU A 74 -0.72 -6.10 8.09
C GLU A 74 -0.30 -7.53 8.42
N GLN A 75 0.82 -7.67 9.13
CA GLN A 75 1.20 -8.96 9.72
C GLN A 75 0.31 -9.26 10.92
N ARG A 76 -0.81 -9.96 10.71
CA ARG A 76 -1.57 -10.54 11.82
C ARG A 76 -0.75 -11.68 12.44
N LYS A 77 -0.22 -11.47 13.64
CA LYS A 77 0.20 -12.59 14.50
C LYS A 77 -1.06 -13.37 14.88
N VAL A 78 -1.38 -14.43 14.16
CA VAL A 78 -2.40 -15.38 14.59
C VAL A 78 -1.83 -16.11 15.81
N ALA A 79 -2.25 -15.70 17.00
CA ALA A 79 -1.96 -16.41 18.23
C ALA A 79 -2.76 -17.73 18.21
N GLY A 80 -2.09 -18.82 17.84
CA GLY A 80 -2.51 -20.18 18.16
C GLY A 80 -3.44 -20.85 17.14
N VAL A 81 -2.86 -21.60 16.22
CA VAL A 81 -3.39 -22.91 15.83
C VAL A 81 -2.22 -23.89 15.78
N ALA A 82 -2.12 -24.74 16.80
CA ALA A 82 -1.20 -25.88 16.75
C ALA A 82 -1.73 -26.86 15.70
N GLY A 83 -1.01 -27.05 14.60
CA GLY A 83 -1.20 -28.19 13.70
C GLY A 83 -1.79 -27.91 12.31
N GLY A 84 -1.83 -26.67 11.83
CA GLY A 84 -2.12 -26.37 10.42
C GLY A 84 -0.93 -25.70 9.75
N THR A 85 -0.64 -26.00 8.49
CA THR A 85 0.19 -25.16 7.60
C THR A 85 -0.52 -23.81 7.43
N GLY A 86 -0.44 -22.97 8.45
CA GLY A 86 -1.08 -21.67 8.51
C GLY A 86 -0.25 -20.69 7.71
N GLU A 87 -0.58 -20.51 6.43
CA GLU A 87 -0.31 -19.25 5.75
C GLU A 87 -0.94 -18.16 6.64
N ALA A 88 -0.12 -17.31 7.24
CA ALA A 88 -0.61 -16.18 8.00
C ALA A 88 -1.62 -15.44 7.11
N GLU A 89 -2.86 -15.25 7.59
CA GLU A 89 -3.85 -14.40 6.91
C GLU A 89 -3.28 -12.98 6.87
N ARG A 90 -2.58 -12.66 5.79
CA ARG A 90 -2.05 -11.34 5.49
C ARG A 90 -3.23 -10.44 5.18
N GLY A 91 -3.59 -9.60 6.14
CA GLY A 91 -4.60 -8.56 5.96
C GLY A 91 -4.03 -7.40 5.16
N TRP A 92 -4.87 -6.70 4.42
CA TRP A 92 -4.51 -5.43 3.78
C TRP A 92 -5.28 -4.31 4.45
N ARG A 93 -4.59 -3.23 4.80
CA ARG A 93 -5.20 -2.04 5.38
C ARG A 93 -5.05 -0.87 4.44
N THR A 94 -6.16 -0.24 4.07
CA THR A 94 -6.17 1.04 3.37
C THR A 94 -5.54 2.11 4.24
N VAL A 95 -4.54 2.80 3.66
CA VAL A 95 -3.83 3.92 4.29
C VAL A 95 -4.15 5.21 3.55
N VAL A 96 -4.28 5.14 2.23
CA VAL A 96 -4.60 6.28 1.38
C VAL A 96 -5.73 5.94 0.43
N GLU A 97 -6.66 6.89 0.29
CA GLU A 97 -7.61 6.97 -0.81
C GLU A 97 -7.48 8.37 -1.43
N LEU A 98 -6.91 8.47 -2.63
CA LEU A 98 -6.91 9.72 -3.39
C LEU A 98 -8.09 9.71 -4.34
N VAL A 99 -8.80 10.83 -4.38
CA VAL A 99 -9.95 11.07 -5.24
C VAL A 99 -9.67 12.31 -6.09
N SER A 100 -10.23 12.35 -7.30
CA SER A 100 -10.17 13.54 -8.15
C SER A 100 -11.04 14.68 -7.64
#